data_AF-A0A2V2WXR2-F1
#
_entry.id   AF-A0A2V2WXR2-F1
#
_cell.length_a   1.000
_cell.length_b   1.000
_cell.length_c   1.000
_cell.angle_alpha   90.00
_cell.angle_beta   90.00
_cell.angle_gamma   90.00
#
_symmetry.space_group_name_H-M   'P 1'
#
loop_
_entity.id
_entity.type
_entity.pdbx_description
1 polymer ?
#
loop_
_entity_poly.entity_id
_entity_poly.type
_entity_poly.pdbx_seq_one_letter_code
_entity_poly.pdbx_strand_id
1 'polypeptide(L)'
;MLMPTMDVKTWSKSNRMMLTLKMLQGRLQVVERLTLSEPTQECYLGLCRTMSWDVRHTGGGVLFMDGGSRITPSIEFDRSFFFGSFFNGRNKVVRPTLLCDEQYDYNKTASKQRMKGPKGPKNPIPINRFNVFDAMQHERLVITEGAIMQLEEEMYEHKLHLLPPHIRNQLPERGYLDSETLGDCLPSLRTIQMEAAARTEEMESGMYQKFVDNPYQLWTDEANASYSVDAADGTIQQFIGGKKSSWSMLS
;
A
#
# COMPACT_ATOMS: atom_id res chain seq x y z
N MET A 1 13.21 -22.62 16.76
CA MET A 1 13.32 -21.69 15.62
C MET A 1 12.66 -20.36 15.99
N LEU A 2 13.36 -19.26 15.75
CA LEU A 2 12.87 -17.88 15.90
C LEU A 2 12.66 -17.32 14.49
N MET A 3 11.48 -16.78 14.22
CA MET A 3 11.23 -15.99 13.02
C MET A 3 11.68 -14.54 13.31
N PRO A 4 12.51 -13.92 12.46
CA PRO A 4 12.98 -12.56 12.69
C PRO A 4 11.88 -11.54 12.41
N THR A 5 11.87 -10.46 13.18
CA THR A 5 11.01 -9.29 12.92
C THR A 5 11.72 -8.33 11.99
N MET A 6 11.02 -7.89 10.95
CA MET A 6 11.48 -6.87 10.00
C MET A 6 10.69 -5.58 10.23
N ASP A 7 11.39 -4.46 10.44
CA ASP A 7 10.76 -3.15 10.52
C ASP A 7 10.50 -2.56 9.13
N VAL A 8 9.38 -1.83 8.98
CA VAL A 8 8.92 -1.27 7.70
C VAL A 8 9.95 -0.32 7.09
N LYS A 9 10.66 0.46 7.93
CA LYS A 9 11.63 1.46 7.49
C LYS A 9 12.86 0.80 6.86
N THR A 10 13.40 -0.25 7.48
CA THR A 10 14.55 -1.02 6.99
C THR A 10 14.15 -1.85 5.76
N TRP A 11 12.97 -2.45 5.76
CA TRP A 11 12.43 -3.17 4.61
C TRP A 11 12.33 -2.26 3.37
N SER A 12 11.62 -1.13 3.49
CA SER A 12 11.50 -0.12 2.43
C SER A 12 12.87 0.35 1.95
N LYS A 13 13.78 0.70 2.88
CA LYS A 13 15.10 1.22 2.52
C LYS A 13 15.94 0.18 1.77
N SER A 14 15.97 -1.06 2.23
CA SER A 14 16.76 -2.12 1.59
C SER A 14 16.21 -2.49 0.21
N ASN A 15 14.89 -2.51 0.05
CA ASN A 15 14.24 -2.73 -1.25
C ASN A 15 14.53 -1.60 -2.25
N ARG A 16 14.45 -0.34 -1.83
CA ARG A 16 14.84 0.81 -2.69
C ARG A 16 16.32 0.79 -3.06
N MET A 17 17.19 0.40 -2.14
CA MET A 17 18.62 0.20 -2.43
C MET A 17 18.83 -0.89 -3.48
N MET A 18 18.10 -1.99 -3.39
CA MET A 18 18.19 -3.07 -4.38
C MET A 18 17.67 -2.65 -5.76
N LEU A 19 16.55 -1.91 -5.83
CA LEU A 19 16.08 -1.32 -7.09
C LEU A 19 17.13 -0.39 -7.70
N THR A 20 17.74 0.46 -6.87
CA THR A 20 18.82 1.35 -7.29
C THR A 20 20.02 0.56 -7.81
N LEU A 21 20.40 -0.53 -7.14
CA LEU A 21 21.48 -1.42 -7.59
C LEU A 21 21.16 -2.04 -8.96
N LYS A 22 19.93 -2.51 -9.18
CA LYS A 22 19.49 -3.05 -10.48
C LYS A 22 19.52 -2.01 -11.59
N MET A 23 19.13 -0.78 -11.29
CA MET A 23 19.24 0.35 -12.19
C MET A 23 20.72 0.64 -12.54
N LEU A 24 21.61 0.73 -11.54
CA LEU A 24 23.05 0.97 -11.76
C LEU A 24 23.73 -0.15 -12.55
N GLN A 25 23.27 -1.39 -12.39
CA GLN A 25 23.75 -2.55 -13.17
C GLN A 25 23.21 -2.56 -14.62
N GLY A 26 22.32 -1.65 -15.00
CA GLY A 26 21.67 -1.65 -16.32
C GLY A 26 20.71 -2.82 -16.52
N ARG A 27 20.19 -3.40 -15.43
CA ARG A 27 19.34 -4.61 -15.44
C ARG A 27 17.86 -4.33 -15.17
N LEU A 28 17.51 -3.06 -14.94
CA LEU A 28 16.15 -2.59 -14.85
C LEU A 28 15.60 -2.31 -16.26
N GLN A 29 14.43 -2.86 -16.56
CA GLN A 29 13.69 -2.59 -17.79
C GLN A 29 12.28 -2.11 -17.43
N VAL A 30 11.90 -0.94 -17.91
CA VAL A 30 10.52 -0.44 -17.79
C VAL A 30 9.74 -0.87 -19.03
N VAL A 31 8.51 -1.36 -18.83
CA VAL A 31 7.59 -1.73 -19.91
C VAL A 31 6.23 -1.07 -19.69
N GLU A 32 5.52 -0.78 -20.78
CA GLU A 32 4.19 -0.18 -20.67
C GLU A 32 3.21 -1.14 -19.98
N ARG A 33 3.22 -2.43 -20.36
CA ARG A 33 2.27 -3.46 -19.91
C ARG A 33 2.90 -4.85 -19.84
N LEU A 34 2.35 -5.68 -18.97
CA LEU A 34 2.59 -7.13 -18.94
C LEU A 34 1.25 -7.84 -19.16
N THR A 35 0.82 -7.93 -20.42
CA THR A 35 -0.44 -8.58 -20.81
C THR A 35 -0.17 -9.61 -21.90
N LEU A 36 -0.91 -10.71 -21.89
CA LEU A 36 -0.89 -11.72 -22.93
C LEU A 36 -2.21 -11.73 -23.71
N SER A 37 -2.14 -12.03 -25.01
CA SER A 37 -3.33 -12.20 -25.85
C SER A 37 -4.21 -13.35 -25.36
N GLU A 38 -3.58 -14.41 -24.86
CA GLU A 38 -4.25 -15.58 -24.28
C GLU A 38 -3.57 -15.97 -22.97
N PRO A 39 -4.30 -16.56 -22.00
CA PRO A 39 -3.76 -17.00 -20.71
C PRO A 39 -2.97 -18.31 -20.81
N THR A 40 -2.20 -18.50 -21.89
CA THR A 40 -1.45 -19.73 -22.16
C THR A 40 0.05 -19.53 -21.94
N GLN A 41 0.73 -20.61 -21.55
CA GLN A 41 2.18 -20.59 -21.36
C GLN A 41 2.92 -20.36 -22.70
N GLU A 42 2.35 -20.78 -23.82
CA GLU A 42 2.94 -20.58 -25.15
C GLU A 42 3.00 -19.10 -25.52
N CYS A 43 1.91 -18.35 -25.26
CA CYS A 43 1.91 -16.89 -25.42
C CYS A 43 2.95 -16.21 -24.52
N TYR A 44 3.07 -16.66 -23.26
CA TYR A 44 4.11 -16.14 -22.35
C TYR A 44 5.52 -16.37 -22.88
N LEU A 45 5.83 -17.58 -23.37
CA LEU A 45 7.14 -17.90 -23.95
C LEU A 45 7.40 -17.15 -25.25
N GLY A 46 6.37 -16.94 -26.07
CA GLY A 46 6.42 -16.10 -27.27
C GLY A 46 6.75 -14.63 -26.94
N LEU A 47 6.10 -14.08 -25.90
CA LEU A 47 6.42 -12.75 -25.38
C LEU A 47 7.87 -12.70 -24.85
N CYS A 48 8.28 -13.66 -24.03
CA CYS A 48 9.65 -13.71 -23.50
C CYS A 48 10.69 -13.77 -24.62
N ARG A 49 10.44 -14.56 -25.66
CA ARG A 49 11.31 -14.64 -26.84
C ARG A 49 11.39 -13.30 -27.57
N THR A 50 10.26 -12.63 -27.77
CA THR A 50 10.19 -11.32 -28.45
C THR A 50 10.93 -10.25 -27.66
N MET A 51 10.76 -10.25 -26.34
CA MET A 51 11.39 -9.28 -25.42
C MET A 51 12.83 -9.65 -25.02
N SER A 52 13.36 -10.75 -25.56
CA SER A 52 14.70 -11.28 -25.21
C SER A 52 14.88 -11.45 -23.69
N TRP A 53 13.89 -12.06 -23.05
CA TRP A 53 13.87 -12.44 -21.64
C TRP A 53 14.29 -13.91 -21.48
N ASP A 54 15.51 -14.14 -20.99
CA ASP A 54 16.00 -15.51 -20.76
C ASP A 54 15.51 -16.07 -19.43
N VAL A 55 14.34 -16.73 -19.48
CA VAL A 55 13.64 -17.31 -18.33
C VAL A 55 13.98 -18.78 -18.09
N ARG A 56 15.01 -19.34 -18.75
CA ARG A 56 15.45 -20.73 -18.52
C ARG A 56 16.05 -20.89 -17.12
N HIS A 57 16.05 -22.12 -16.59
CA HIS A 57 16.71 -22.44 -15.31
C HIS A 57 18.18 -22.05 -15.25
N THR A 58 18.89 -22.21 -16.35
CA THR A 58 20.32 -21.86 -16.51
C THR A 58 20.54 -20.49 -17.14
N GLY A 59 19.45 -19.78 -17.48
CA GLY A 59 19.50 -18.41 -17.97
C GLY A 59 19.70 -17.41 -16.83
N GLY A 60 19.69 -16.12 -17.20
CA GLY A 60 19.76 -15.01 -16.24
C GLY A 60 18.54 -14.93 -15.31
N GLY A 61 17.36 -15.29 -15.82
CA GLY A 61 16.09 -15.19 -15.11
C GLY A 61 15.53 -13.77 -15.04
N VAL A 62 14.21 -13.68 -14.84
CA VAL A 62 13.48 -12.41 -14.86
C VAL A 62 12.52 -12.28 -13.68
N LEU A 63 12.61 -11.14 -12.99
CA LEU A 63 11.71 -10.74 -11.92
C LEU A 63 10.73 -9.71 -12.47
N PHE A 64 9.43 -10.01 -12.43
CA PHE A 64 8.37 -9.16 -12.97
C PHE A 64 7.62 -8.47 -11.84
N MET A 65 7.52 -7.14 -11.91
CA MET A 65 6.67 -6.34 -11.06
C MET A 65 5.52 -5.79 -11.90
N ASP A 66 4.41 -6.52 -11.86
CA ASP A 66 3.19 -6.15 -12.56
C ASP A 66 2.28 -5.31 -11.66
N GLY A 67 1.97 -4.11 -12.12
CA GLY A 67 1.08 -3.15 -11.48
C GLY A 67 0.16 -2.45 -12.48
N GLY A 68 -0.05 -3.05 -13.66
CA GLY A 68 -0.88 -2.47 -14.73
C GLY A 68 -0.17 -1.44 -15.60
N SER A 69 -0.95 -0.78 -16.46
CA SER A 69 -0.43 0.21 -17.42
C SER A 69 -0.34 1.60 -16.80
N ARG A 70 0.30 2.55 -17.51
CA ARG A 70 0.37 3.95 -17.09
C ARG A 70 -1.01 4.57 -16.82
N ILE A 71 -1.99 4.28 -17.66
CA ILE A 71 -3.34 4.88 -17.59
C ILE A 71 -4.27 4.04 -16.73
N THR A 72 -4.03 2.73 -16.64
CA THR A 72 -4.87 1.80 -15.89
C THR A 72 -4.01 0.98 -14.92
N PRO A 73 -3.48 1.61 -13.85
CA PRO A 73 -2.70 0.94 -12.83
C PRO A 73 -3.62 0.07 -11.94
N SER A 74 -3.10 -1.05 -11.46
CA SER A 74 -3.84 -2.04 -10.66
C SER A 74 -2.94 -2.65 -9.60
N ILE A 75 -3.48 -2.86 -8.40
CA ILE A 75 -2.78 -3.60 -7.33
C ILE A 75 -2.76 -5.11 -7.61
N GLU A 76 -3.69 -5.57 -8.45
CA GLU A 76 -3.80 -6.97 -8.91
C GLU A 76 -3.04 -7.18 -10.21
N PHE A 77 -2.45 -8.37 -10.34
CA PHE A 77 -1.77 -8.81 -11.56
C PHE A 77 -2.75 -8.94 -12.74
N ASP A 78 -2.26 -8.69 -13.95
CA ASP A 78 -2.98 -9.03 -15.16
C ASP A 78 -3.29 -10.53 -15.18
N ARG A 79 -4.56 -10.86 -15.43
CA ARG A 79 -5.05 -12.24 -15.33
C ARG A 79 -4.35 -13.15 -16.33
N SER A 80 -4.22 -12.71 -17.57
CA SER A 80 -3.65 -13.52 -18.65
C SER A 80 -2.17 -13.75 -18.43
N PHE A 81 -1.43 -12.68 -18.11
CA PHE A 81 0.00 -12.77 -17.80
C PHE A 81 0.27 -13.62 -16.57
N PHE A 82 -0.49 -13.44 -15.49
CA PHE A 82 -0.35 -14.25 -14.28
C PHE A 82 -0.49 -15.75 -14.58
N PHE A 83 -1.55 -16.16 -15.30
CA PHE A 83 -1.75 -17.56 -15.68
C PHE A 83 -0.70 -18.08 -16.65
N GLY A 84 -0.30 -17.30 -17.66
CA GLY A 84 0.74 -17.71 -18.61
C GLY A 84 2.14 -17.79 -17.99
N SER A 85 2.40 -17.03 -16.91
CA SER A 85 3.72 -16.94 -16.27
C SER A 85 4.12 -18.18 -15.45
N PHE A 86 3.20 -19.12 -15.20
CA PHE A 86 3.48 -20.40 -14.53
C PHE A 86 4.29 -21.32 -15.44
N PHE A 87 5.57 -21.02 -15.57
CA PHE A 87 6.53 -21.74 -16.39
C PHE A 87 7.61 -22.37 -15.51
N ASN A 88 8.04 -23.58 -15.87
CA ASN A 88 9.15 -24.26 -15.20
C ASN A 88 10.50 -23.66 -15.64
N GLY A 89 10.84 -22.50 -15.11
CA GLY A 89 12.07 -21.79 -15.39
C GLY A 89 12.49 -20.87 -14.23
N ARG A 90 13.34 -19.89 -14.53
CA ARG A 90 13.77 -18.87 -13.58
C ARG A 90 13.02 -17.56 -13.83
N ASN A 91 11.75 -17.56 -13.49
CA ASN A 91 10.88 -16.39 -13.54
C ASN A 91 10.10 -16.25 -12.25
N LYS A 92 9.87 -15.00 -11.81
CA LYS A 92 9.06 -14.74 -10.63
C LYS A 92 8.25 -13.47 -10.81
N VAL A 93 6.97 -13.52 -10.44
CA VAL A 93 6.09 -12.35 -10.39
C VAL A 93 5.97 -11.88 -8.95
N VAL A 94 6.13 -10.58 -8.72
CA VAL A 94 6.05 -9.94 -7.40
C VAL A 94 5.08 -8.76 -7.40
N ARG A 95 4.52 -8.46 -6.23
CA ARG A 95 3.58 -7.34 -6.04
C ARG A 95 4.26 -5.98 -6.26
N PRO A 96 3.52 -4.97 -6.76
CA PRO A 96 4.02 -3.61 -7.02
C PRO A 96 4.12 -2.76 -5.73
N THR A 97 4.83 -3.26 -4.71
CA THR A 97 5.05 -2.55 -3.45
C THR A 97 6.44 -2.88 -2.88
N LEU A 98 7.08 -1.89 -2.26
CA LEU A 98 8.34 -2.03 -1.52
C LEU A 98 8.13 -1.93 -0.01
N LEU A 99 6.92 -1.59 0.43
CA LEU A 99 6.50 -1.61 1.82
C LEU A 99 6.16 -3.01 2.30
N CYS A 100 5.98 -3.10 3.61
CA CYS A 100 5.37 -4.24 4.26
C CYS A 100 4.49 -3.76 5.41
N ASP A 101 3.47 -4.57 5.74
CA ASP A 101 2.67 -4.33 6.92
C ASP A 101 3.52 -4.41 8.19
N GLU A 102 3.13 -3.69 9.23
CA GLU A 102 3.77 -3.79 10.53
C GLU A 102 3.63 -5.21 11.09
N GLN A 103 4.77 -5.84 11.37
CA GLN A 103 4.78 -7.18 11.91
C GLN A 103 4.46 -7.17 13.40
N TYR A 104 3.58 -8.09 13.84
CA TYR A 104 3.16 -8.22 15.23
C TYR A 104 3.36 -9.63 15.77
N ASP A 105 3.52 -9.76 17.09
CA ASP A 105 3.54 -11.05 17.80
C ASP A 105 2.57 -11.04 18.98
N TYR A 106 1.35 -11.52 18.74
CA TYR A 106 0.33 -11.65 19.79
C TYR A 106 0.65 -12.74 20.83
N ASN A 107 1.72 -13.54 20.63
CA ASN A 107 2.13 -14.60 21.55
C ASN A 107 3.58 -14.39 22.05
N LYS A 108 4.00 -13.13 22.19
CA LYS A 108 5.36 -12.75 22.59
C LYS A 108 5.83 -13.41 23.89
N THR A 109 4.94 -13.55 24.87
CA THR A 109 5.23 -14.11 26.21
C THR A 109 4.88 -15.61 26.34
N ALA A 110 4.60 -16.30 25.24
CA ALA A 110 4.15 -17.70 25.25
C ALA A 110 2.87 -17.97 26.07
N SER A 111 1.97 -16.99 26.16
CA SER A 111 0.66 -17.12 26.82
C SER A 111 -0.21 -18.22 26.19
N LYS A 112 -0.08 -18.42 24.87
CA LYS A 112 -0.75 -19.49 24.12
C LYS A 112 0.20 -20.68 23.95
N GLN A 113 0.20 -21.59 24.93
CA GLN A 113 1.07 -22.78 24.94
C GLN A 113 0.84 -23.73 23.75
N ARG A 114 -0.40 -23.80 23.24
CA ARG A 114 -0.77 -24.65 22.08
C ARG A 114 -0.40 -24.07 20.71
N MET A 115 0.35 -22.97 20.65
CA MET A 115 0.76 -22.35 19.39
C MET A 115 1.70 -23.27 18.61
N LYS A 116 1.29 -23.69 17.42
CA LYS A 116 2.09 -24.49 16.49
C LYS A 116 2.74 -23.58 15.44
N GLY A 117 3.81 -22.90 15.85
CA GLY A 117 4.58 -22.02 14.97
C GLY A 117 5.84 -21.52 15.67
N PRO A 118 6.78 -20.92 14.91
CA PRO A 118 7.97 -20.33 15.50
C PRO A 118 7.62 -19.15 16.43
N LYS A 119 8.52 -18.87 17.39
CA LYS A 119 8.49 -17.61 18.14
C LYS A 119 8.77 -16.44 17.18
N GLY A 120 8.30 -15.23 17.49
CA GLY A 120 8.48 -14.05 16.64
C GLY A 120 7.19 -13.65 15.90
N PRO A 121 7.29 -12.83 14.83
CA PRO A 121 6.13 -12.23 14.19
C PRO A 121 5.18 -13.29 13.63
N LYS A 122 3.88 -13.03 13.72
CA LYS A 122 2.82 -13.88 13.19
C LYS A 122 2.31 -13.43 11.82
N ASN A 123 2.78 -12.26 11.37
CA ASN A 123 2.58 -11.74 10.02
C ASN A 123 3.95 -11.63 9.31
N PRO A 124 4.51 -12.73 8.76
CA PRO A 124 5.73 -12.66 7.97
C PRO A 124 5.49 -11.97 6.63
N ILE A 125 6.56 -11.49 6.01
CA ILE A 125 6.49 -10.95 4.64
C ILE A 125 6.03 -12.06 3.66
N PRO A 126 4.97 -11.82 2.86
CA PRO A 126 4.54 -12.79 1.85
C PRO A 126 5.62 -13.08 0.80
N ILE A 127 5.67 -14.32 0.31
CA ILE A 127 6.71 -14.81 -0.62
C ILE A 127 6.72 -14.08 -1.97
N ASN A 128 5.59 -13.50 -2.37
CA ASN A 128 5.44 -12.72 -3.60
C ASN A 128 5.77 -11.23 -3.44
N ARG A 129 6.36 -10.81 -2.32
CA ARG A 129 6.90 -9.45 -2.19
C ARG A 129 8.27 -9.35 -2.83
N PHE A 130 8.57 -8.19 -3.41
CA PHE A 130 9.92 -7.88 -3.85
C PHE A 130 10.89 -7.99 -2.68
N ASN A 131 12.04 -8.63 -2.91
CA ASN A 131 13.07 -8.78 -1.90
C ASN A 131 14.45 -8.94 -2.53
N VAL A 132 15.48 -8.69 -1.72
CA VAL A 132 16.90 -8.75 -2.10
C VAL A 132 17.29 -10.12 -2.66
N PHE A 133 16.79 -11.22 -2.07
CA PHE A 133 17.16 -12.56 -2.50
C PHE A 133 16.72 -12.82 -3.93
N ASP A 134 15.43 -12.65 -4.22
CA ASP A 134 14.91 -12.88 -5.57
C ASP A 134 15.51 -11.91 -6.58
N ALA A 135 15.67 -10.64 -6.20
CA ALA A 135 16.31 -9.66 -7.06
C ALA A 135 17.75 -10.08 -7.42
N MET A 136 18.50 -10.70 -6.52
CA MET A 136 19.85 -11.18 -6.83
C MET A 136 19.85 -12.46 -7.68
N GLN A 137 18.85 -13.33 -7.51
CA GLN A 137 18.74 -14.60 -8.27
C GLN A 137 18.27 -14.40 -9.71
N HIS A 138 17.48 -13.35 -9.96
CA HIS A 138 16.98 -13.00 -11.29
C HIS A 138 17.80 -11.85 -11.87
N GLU A 139 18.40 -12.04 -13.03
CA GLU A 139 19.26 -11.05 -13.65
C GLU A 139 18.48 -9.78 -13.96
N ARG A 140 17.42 -9.89 -14.75
CA ARG A 140 16.63 -8.74 -15.21
C ARG A 140 15.45 -8.47 -14.28
N LEU A 141 15.24 -7.19 -13.99
CA LEU A 141 14.05 -6.71 -13.28
C LEU A 141 13.18 -5.93 -14.26
N VAL A 142 11.95 -6.39 -14.45
CA VAL A 142 10.95 -5.74 -15.31
C VAL A 142 9.91 -5.07 -14.42
N ILE A 143 9.71 -3.77 -14.61
CA ILE A 143 8.72 -2.98 -13.87
C ILE A 143 7.76 -2.33 -14.87
N THR A 144 6.46 -2.44 -14.60
CA THR A 144 5.43 -1.77 -15.39
C THR A 144 5.27 -0.30 -15.00
N GLU A 145 4.79 0.55 -15.89
CA GLU A 145 4.51 1.96 -15.57
C GLU A 145 3.48 2.10 -14.43
N GLY A 146 2.46 1.25 -14.38
CA GLY A 146 1.48 1.26 -13.29
C GLY A 146 2.08 0.83 -11.94
N ALA A 147 3.11 -0.02 -11.95
CA ALA A 147 3.87 -0.32 -10.75
C ALA A 147 4.71 0.88 -10.30
N ILE A 148 5.34 1.62 -11.22
CA ILE A 148 6.09 2.85 -10.87
C ILE A 148 5.17 3.86 -10.18
N MET A 149 3.98 4.11 -10.73
CA MET A 149 3.00 5.02 -10.12
C MET A 149 2.65 4.60 -8.69
N GLN A 150 2.35 3.32 -8.47
CA GLN A 150 2.04 2.80 -7.13
C GLN A 150 3.21 2.97 -6.15
N LEU A 151 4.45 2.73 -6.61
CA LEU A 151 5.65 2.93 -5.81
C LEU A 151 5.90 4.39 -5.45
N GLU A 152 5.61 5.31 -6.37
CA GLU A 152 5.73 6.75 -6.14
C GLU A 152 4.67 7.23 -5.14
N GLU A 153 3.42 6.80 -5.30
CA GLU A 153 2.30 7.10 -4.42
C GLU A 153 2.57 6.60 -2.99
N GLU A 154 2.90 5.32 -2.79
CA GLU A 154 3.15 4.76 -1.46
C GLU A 154 4.39 5.40 -0.79
N MET A 155 5.38 5.85 -1.57
CA MET A 155 6.61 6.45 -1.04
C MET A 155 6.52 7.97 -0.84
N TYR A 156 5.50 8.63 -1.37
CA TYR A 156 5.42 10.09 -1.38
C TYR A 156 5.43 10.64 0.04
N GLU A 157 4.49 10.19 0.88
CA GLU A 157 4.38 10.59 2.28
C GLU A 157 5.66 10.27 3.07
N HIS A 158 6.21 9.06 2.90
CA HIS A 158 7.45 8.65 3.58
C HIS A 158 8.63 9.57 3.23
N LYS A 159 8.76 9.96 1.96
CA LYS A 159 9.80 10.88 1.50
C LYS A 159 9.61 12.26 2.10
N LEU A 160 8.38 12.78 2.16
CA LEU A 160 8.10 14.10 2.76
C LEU A 160 8.38 14.13 4.26
N HIS A 161 8.07 13.04 4.99
CA HIS A 161 8.40 12.92 6.41
C HIS A 161 9.92 12.89 6.69
N LEU A 162 10.71 12.37 5.74
CA LEU A 162 12.17 12.36 5.84
C LEU A 162 12.80 13.73 5.59
N LEU A 163 12.08 14.67 4.95
CA LEU A 163 12.60 16.03 4.72
C LEU A 163 12.72 16.80 6.03
N PRO A 164 13.78 17.61 6.20
CA PRO A 164 13.96 18.45 7.38
C PRO A 164 12.92 19.57 7.43
N PRO A 165 12.60 20.11 8.63
CA PRO A 165 11.49 21.05 8.82
C PRO A 165 11.60 22.32 7.96
N HIS A 166 12.82 22.86 7.77
CA HIS A 166 13.01 24.06 6.95
C HIS A 166 12.71 23.84 5.46
N ILE A 167 12.84 22.62 4.95
CA ILE A 167 12.39 22.26 3.59
C ILE A 167 10.90 21.92 3.59
N ARG A 168 10.43 21.24 4.65
CA ARG A 168 9.01 20.87 4.78
C ARG A 168 8.08 22.09 4.72
N ASN A 169 8.47 23.18 5.37
CA ASN A 169 7.72 24.45 5.35
C ASN A 169 7.63 25.07 3.95
N GLN A 170 8.53 24.72 3.03
CA GLN A 170 8.52 25.20 1.64
C GLN A 170 7.69 24.29 0.71
N LEU A 171 7.20 23.14 1.19
CA LEU A 171 6.45 22.20 0.34
C LEU A 171 5.11 22.76 -0.13
N PRO A 172 4.27 23.39 0.71
CA PRO A 172 3.01 23.98 0.25
C PRO A 172 3.24 25.12 -0.74
N GLU A 173 4.23 25.99 -0.47
CA GLU A 173 4.57 27.12 -1.35
C GLU A 173 4.99 26.66 -2.76
N ARG A 174 5.58 25.47 -2.86
CA ARG A 174 6.04 24.87 -4.12
C ARG A 174 5.02 23.94 -4.78
N GLY A 175 3.81 23.79 -4.24
CA GLY A 175 2.76 22.92 -4.79
C GLY A 175 3.04 21.42 -4.60
N TYR A 176 3.84 21.03 -3.62
CA TYR A 176 4.08 19.62 -3.29
C TYR A 176 3.08 19.06 -2.27
N LEU A 177 2.18 19.89 -1.74
CA LEU A 177 1.17 19.50 -0.74
C LEU A 177 -0.24 19.97 -1.15
N ASP A 178 -0.49 20.13 -2.44
CA ASP A 178 -1.82 20.46 -2.96
C ASP A 178 -2.76 19.28 -2.69
N SER A 179 -3.82 19.49 -1.92
CA SER A 179 -4.74 18.44 -1.50
C SER A 179 -6.01 18.44 -2.34
N GLU A 180 -6.27 17.32 -3.02
CA GLU A 180 -7.53 17.10 -3.74
C GLU A 180 -8.75 17.11 -2.79
N THR A 181 -8.57 16.68 -1.54
CA THR A 181 -9.63 16.66 -0.52
C THR A 181 -10.05 18.05 -0.08
N LEU A 182 -9.12 19.02 -0.09
CA LEU A 182 -9.39 20.43 0.23
C LEU A 182 -9.83 21.23 -1.00
N GLY A 183 -9.78 20.64 -2.19
CA GLY A 183 -10.12 21.30 -3.46
C GLY A 183 -9.00 22.16 -4.04
N ASP A 184 -7.75 21.98 -3.58
CA ASP A 184 -6.60 22.73 -4.10
C ASP A 184 -6.25 22.30 -5.53
N CYS A 185 -6.49 21.04 -5.86
CA CYS A 185 -6.20 20.43 -7.16
C CYS A 185 -7.27 19.40 -7.56
N LEU A 186 -7.25 18.99 -8.84
CA LEU A 186 -8.10 17.90 -9.32
C LEU A 186 -7.62 16.55 -8.75
N PRO A 187 -8.53 15.57 -8.61
CA PRO A 187 -8.15 14.26 -8.10
C PRO A 187 -7.01 13.62 -8.91
N SER A 188 -6.00 13.11 -8.20
CA SER A 188 -4.86 12.46 -8.82
C SER A 188 -5.22 11.10 -9.41
N LEU A 189 -4.45 10.63 -10.39
CA LEU A 189 -4.61 9.27 -10.92
C LEU A 189 -4.35 8.25 -9.80
N ARG A 190 -5.25 7.29 -9.65
CA ARG A 190 -5.15 6.19 -8.67
C ARG A 190 -5.25 4.85 -9.37
N THR A 191 -4.97 3.78 -8.64
CA THR A 191 -5.28 2.41 -9.11
C THR A 191 -6.78 2.20 -9.28
N ILE A 192 -7.16 1.26 -10.15
CA ILE A 192 -8.56 0.89 -10.40
C ILE A 192 -9.31 0.62 -9.08
N GLN A 193 -8.67 -0.12 -8.15
CA GLN A 193 -9.27 -0.49 -6.87
C GLN A 193 -9.47 0.72 -5.97
N MET A 194 -8.49 1.63 -5.91
CA MET A 194 -8.57 2.84 -5.08
C MET A 194 -9.55 3.88 -5.64
N GLU A 195 -9.65 4.00 -6.97
CA GLU A 195 -10.67 4.84 -7.60
C GLU A 195 -12.08 4.28 -7.35
N ALA A 196 -12.27 2.96 -7.49
CA ALA A 196 -13.55 2.31 -7.19
C ALA A 196 -13.96 2.48 -5.71
N ALA A 197 -13.00 2.38 -4.78
CA ALA A 197 -13.24 2.63 -3.36
C ALA A 197 -13.65 4.09 -3.10
N ALA A 198 -12.96 5.06 -3.71
CA ALA A 198 -13.28 6.48 -3.55
C ALA A 198 -14.66 6.85 -4.10
N ARG A 199 -15.04 6.29 -5.26
CA ARG A 199 -16.39 6.48 -5.82
C ARG A 199 -17.47 5.84 -4.96
N THR A 200 -17.16 4.71 -4.32
CA THR A 200 -18.06 4.08 -3.35
C THR A 200 -18.24 4.96 -2.11
N GLU A 201 -17.14 5.48 -1.55
CA GLU A 201 -17.18 6.41 -0.42
C GLU A 201 -17.99 7.67 -0.74
N GLU A 202 -17.78 8.27 -1.93
CA GLU A 202 -18.54 9.44 -2.38
C GLU A 202 -20.06 9.16 -2.40
N MET A 203 -20.47 8.01 -2.93
CA MET A 203 -21.89 7.61 -2.96
C MET A 203 -22.44 7.34 -1.56
N GLU A 204 -21.68 6.65 -0.72
CA GLU A 204 -22.08 6.29 0.65
C GLU A 204 -22.12 7.50 1.58
N SER A 205 -21.32 8.55 1.32
CA SER A 205 -21.26 9.77 2.14
C SER A 205 -22.63 10.43 2.38
N GLY A 206 -23.53 10.35 1.39
CA GLY A 206 -24.88 10.94 1.48
C GLY A 206 -25.76 10.33 2.56
N MET A 207 -25.52 9.08 2.96
CA MET A 207 -26.36 8.41 3.97
C MET A 207 -26.17 8.99 5.38
N TYR A 208 -25.03 9.62 5.66
CA TYR A 208 -24.67 10.08 6.99
C TYR A 208 -25.27 11.44 7.39
N GLN A 209 -25.85 12.19 6.45
CA GLN A 209 -26.27 13.59 6.67
C GLN A 209 -27.28 13.79 7.81
N LYS A 210 -28.09 12.77 8.14
CA LYS A 210 -29.17 12.87 9.12
C LYS A 210 -28.79 12.41 10.53
N PHE A 211 -27.60 11.83 10.69
CA PHE A 211 -27.21 11.19 11.94
C PHE A 211 -26.20 12.05 12.72
N VAL A 212 -26.26 11.97 14.05
CA VAL A 212 -25.37 12.72 14.95
C VAL A 212 -23.93 12.19 14.85
N ASP A 213 -23.76 10.92 14.50
CA ASP A 213 -22.49 10.24 14.31
C ASP A 213 -21.95 10.36 12.88
N ASN A 214 -22.31 11.43 12.15
CA ASN A 214 -21.81 11.69 10.80
C ASN A 214 -20.27 11.83 10.79
N PRO A 215 -19.52 10.90 10.16
CA PRO A 215 -18.06 10.92 10.18
C PRO A 215 -17.46 12.09 9.41
N TYR A 216 -18.21 12.70 8.48
CA TYR A 216 -17.75 13.84 7.66
C TYR A 216 -17.97 15.18 8.35
N GLN A 217 -18.84 15.24 9.36
CA GLN A 217 -19.19 16.44 10.11
C GLN A 217 -19.39 16.10 11.58
N LEU A 218 -18.29 15.76 12.25
CA LEU A 218 -18.29 15.39 13.67
C LEU A 218 -18.50 16.62 14.55
N TRP A 219 -19.30 16.46 15.61
CA TRP A 219 -19.47 17.43 16.70
C TRP A 219 -19.86 18.84 16.22
N THR A 220 -20.75 18.93 15.25
CA THR A 220 -21.21 20.22 14.68
C THR A 220 -21.89 21.12 15.70
N ASP A 221 -22.45 20.54 16.74
CA ASP A 221 -23.15 21.18 17.84
C ASP A 221 -22.21 21.66 18.97
N GLU A 222 -20.93 21.31 18.92
CA GLU A 222 -19.94 21.62 19.95
C GLU A 222 -19.83 23.13 20.23
N ALA A 223 -19.83 23.95 19.17
CA ALA A 223 -19.74 25.40 19.29
C ALA A 223 -20.94 26.02 20.04
N ASN A 224 -22.09 25.35 20.04
CA ASN A 224 -23.32 25.80 20.68
C ASN A 224 -23.61 25.06 22.00
N ALA A 225 -22.74 24.13 22.39
CA ALA A 225 -22.91 23.32 23.57
C ALA A 225 -22.53 24.10 24.84
N SER A 226 -23.24 23.83 25.92
CA SER A 226 -22.89 24.26 27.27
C SER A 226 -22.53 23.06 28.12
N TYR A 227 -21.49 23.19 28.93
CA TYR A 227 -21.00 22.14 29.81
C TYR A 227 -21.33 22.48 31.25
N SER A 228 -21.94 21.54 31.97
CA SER A 228 -22.17 21.67 33.41
C SER A 228 -21.48 20.55 34.17
N VAL A 229 -21.02 20.88 35.37
CA VAL A 229 -20.42 19.93 36.30
C VAL A 229 -21.47 19.57 37.33
N ASP A 230 -21.90 18.32 37.33
CA ASP A 230 -22.79 17.79 38.36
C ASP A 230 -21.96 17.12 39.45
N ALA A 231 -21.85 17.79 40.60
CA ALA A 231 -21.07 17.31 41.73
C ALA A 231 -21.74 16.14 42.48
N ALA A 232 -23.05 15.95 42.34
CA ALA A 232 -23.75 14.82 42.96
C ALA A 232 -23.49 13.54 42.17
N ASP A 233 -23.55 13.63 40.84
CA ASP A 233 -23.25 12.53 39.92
C ASP A 233 -21.73 12.35 39.69
N GLY A 234 -20.92 13.35 40.05
CA GLY A 234 -19.47 13.37 39.79
C GLY A 234 -19.14 13.38 38.29
N THR A 235 -20.01 13.95 37.45
CA THR A 235 -19.90 13.89 35.99
C THR A 235 -19.90 15.28 35.37
N ILE A 236 -19.30 15.40 34.19
CA ILE A 236 -19.45 16.57 33.32
C ILE A 236 -20.45 16.19 32.23
N GLN A 237 -21.46 17.02 32.05
CA GLN A 237 -22.57 16.77 31.12
C GLN A 237 -22.64 17.89 30.08
N GLN A 238 -22.91 17.51 28.83
CA GLN A 238 -23.09 18.44 27.72
C GLN A 238 -24.58 18.71 27.53
N PHE A 239 -24.94 19.98 27.31
CA PHE A 239 -26.31 20.43 27.06
C PHE A 239 -26.39 21.33 25.83
N ILE A 240 -27.39 21.08 24.99
CA ILE A 240 -27.72 21.90 23.81
C ILE A 240 -29.17 22.34 23.92
N GLY A 241 -29.43 23.65 23.87
CA GLY A 241 -30.78 24.20 24.08
C GLY A 241 -31.40 23.80 25.42
N GLY A 242 -30.58 23.62 26.46
CA GLY A 242 -31.00 23.19 27.80
C GLY A 242 -31.32 21.70 27.94
N LYS A 243 -31.13 20.89 26.89
CA LYS A 243 -31.32 19.43 26.94
C LYS A 243 -29.97 18.73 27.00
N LYS A 244 -29.85 17.74 27.89
CA LYS A 244 -28.66 16.90 27.99
C LYS A 244 -28.45 16.14 26.67
N SER A 245 -27.30 16.36 26.03
CA SER A 245 -26.88 15.70 24.79
C SER A 245 -25.82 14.62 25.03
N SER A 246 -25.08 14.70 26.13
CA SER A 246 -24.07 13.70 26.45
C SER A 246 -24.68 12.33 26.79
N TRP A 247 -23.95 11.28 26.43
CA TRP A 247 -24.34 9.89 26.71
C TRP A 247 -23.54 9.32 27.88
N SER A 248 -24.22 8.77 28.89
CA SER A 248 -23.58 8.02 29.96
C SER A 248 -23.22 6.62 29.44
N MET A 249 -21.93 6.31 29.37
CA MET A 249 -21.47 5.01 28.90
C MET A 249 -22.03 3.90 29.79
N LEU A 250 -22.57 2.84 29.17
CA LEU A 250 -23.06 1.67 29.89
C LEU A 250 -21.86 0.90 30.45
N SER A 251 -21.94 0.51 31.73
CA SER A 251 -20.91 -0.23 32.46
C SER A 251 -21.34 -1.64 32.81
#